data_AF-A0AB36GQ41-F1
#
_entry.id   AF-A0AB36GQ41-F1
#
_cell.length_a   1.000
_cell.length_b   1.000
_cell.length_c   1.000
_cell.angle_alpha   90.00
_cell.angle_beta   90.00
_cell.angle_gamma   90.00
#
_symmetry.space_group_name_H-M   'P 1'
#
loop_
_entity.id
_entity.type
_entity.pdbx_description
1 polymer ?
#
loop_
_entity_poly.entity_id
_entity_poly.type
_entity_poly.pdbx_seq_one_letter_code
_entity_poly.pdbx_strand_id
1 'polypeptide(L)'
;MTDSFACIANGTDRRFTHQGINCMTQMGPFSINGYIELPENHPWLKEEDLQFFDDVEAHGGLTYHEGHIIGFDTNHAGDCPHPEAEFSGQIKTFPNISFFSGFAGIAHIWTWEEVEAETRRLAEQAANTLKEDQQ
;
A
#
# COMPACT_ATOMS: atom_id res chain seq x y z
N MET A 1 -3.37 17.77 16.94
CA MET A 1 -2.82 16.57 16.30
C MET A 1 -2.46 16.97 14.89
N THR A 2 -1.19 16.88 14.54
CA THR A 2 -0.74 17.00 13.15
C THR A 2 -1.27 15.81 12.37
N ASP A 3 -1.78 16.04 11.17
CA ASP A 3 -2.18 14.97 10.27
C ASP A 3 -0.93 14.33 9.69
N SER A 4 -0.59 13.12 10.16
CA SER A 4 0.61 12.40 9.76
C SER A 4 0.64 12.03 8.28
N PHE A 5 -0.52 11.92 7.63
CA PHE A 5 -0.62 11.60 6.21
C PHE A 5 -0.72 12.86 5.32
N ALA A 6 -0.59 14.06 5.88
CA ALA A 6 -0.76 15.31 5.12
C ALA A 6 0.22 15.46 3.94
N CYS A 7 1.35 14.77 3.95
CA CYS A 7 2.30 14.77 2.84
C CYS A 7 1.79 14.02 1.60
N ILE A 8 0.87 13.06 1.78
CA ILE A 8 0.49 12.10 0.73
C ILE A 8 -1.03 12.03 0.49
N ALA A 9 -1.86 12.48 1.44
CA ALA A 9 -3.31 12.43 1.33
C ALA A 9 -3.82 13.28 0.15
N ASN A 10 -4.60 12.67 -0.74
CA ASN A 10 -5.12 13.33 -1.94
C ASN A 10 -6.63 13.62 -1.89
N GLY A 11 -7.28 13.41 -0.74
CA GLY A 11 -8.71 13.64 -0.54
C GLY A 11 -9.62 12.48 -0.94
N THR A 12 -9.06 11.34 -1.35
CA THR A 12 -9.81 10.08 -1.58
C THR A 12 -9.62 9.07 -0.45
N ASP A 13 -8.89 9.48 0.60
CA ASP A 13 -8.39 8.59 1.62
C ASP A 13 -9.47 8.06 2.59
N ARG A 14 -9.33 6.79 2.96
CA ARG A 14 -10.04 6.16 4.07
C ARG A 14 -9.02 5.90 5.18
N ARG A 15 -9.35 6.35 6.38
CA ARG A 15 -8.45 6.28 7.54
C ARG A 15 -9.03 5.39 8.62
N PHE A 16 -8.16 4.62 9.24
CA PHE A 16 -8.50 3.78 10.38
C PHE A 16 -7.26 3.54 11.25
N THR A 17 -7.46 2.95 12.42
CA THR A 17 -6.37 2.52 13.30
C THR A 17 -6.45 1.02 13.47
N HIS A 18 -5.31 0.34 13.45
CA HIS A 18 -5.22 -1.10 13.68
C HIS A 18 -4.00 -1.41 14.55
N GLN A 19 -4.18 -2.14 15.65
CA GLN A 19 -3.11 -2.42 16.63
C GLN A 19 -2.38 -1.17 17.17
N GLY A 20 -3.03 0.00 17.19
CA GLY A 20 -2.42 1.26 17.60
C GLY A 20 -1.59 1.96 16.53
N ILE A 21 -1.52 1.40 15.31
CA ILE A 21 -0.89 1.98 14.13
C ILE A 21 -1.94 2.72 13.30
N ASN A 22 -1.63 3.97 12.92
CA ASN A 22 -2.50 4.73 12.02
C ASN A 22 -2.34 4.18 10.60
N CYS A 23 -3.48 3.96 9.94
CA CYS A 23 -3.57 3.38 8.61
C CYS A 23 -4.35 4.30 7.69
N MET A 24 -3.97 4.32 6.42
CA MET A 24 -4.66 5.03 5.37
C MET A 24 -4.68 4.18 4.10
N THR A 25 -5.84 4.07 3.45
CA THR A 25 -5.93 3.65 2.05
C THR A 25 -6.37 4.83 1.20
N GLN A 26 -5.92 4.92 -0.05
CA GLN A 26 -6.37 5.98 -0.96
C GLN A 26 -6.34 5.55 -2.42
N MET A 27 -7.18 6.18 -3.23
CA MET A 27 -7.18 6.01 -4.68
C MET A 27 -6.02 6.79 -5.29
N GLY A 28 -5.08 6.09 -5.92
CA GLY A 28 -4.06 6.67 -6.78
C GLY A 28 -4.55 6.84 -8.23
N PRO A 29 -3.65 7.20 -9.16
CA PRO A 29 -4.01 7.42 -10.57
C PRO A 29 -4.53 6.15 -11.28
N PHE A 30 -4.14 4.97 -10.79
CA PHE A 30 -4.48 3.67 -11.39
C PHE A 30 -5.13 2.69 -10.40
N SER A 31 -4.79 2.74 -9.12
CA SER A 31 -5.05 1.67 -8.16
C SER A 31 -5.37 2.21 -6.78
N ILE A 32 -5.89 1.36 -5.88
CA ILE A 32 -6.05 1.70 -4.46
C ILE A 32 -4.78 1.25 -3.73
N ASN A 33 -4.18 2.13 -2.94
CA ASN A 33 -2.90 1.88 -2.28
C ASN A 33 -3.06 1.96 -0.76
N GLY A 34 -2.19 1.26 -0.02
CA GLY A 34 -2.23 1.17 1.43
C GLY A 34 -0.99 1.76 2.09
N TYR A 35 -1.19 2.45 3.21
CA TYR A 35 -0.14 3.17 3.94
C TYR A 35 -0.33 3.02 5.45
N ILE A 36 0.78 2.98 6.19
CA ILE A 36 0.80 3.02 7.64
C ILE A 36 1.79 4.07 8.15
N GLU A 37 1.53 4.58 9.35
CA GLU A 37 2.46 5.45 10.08
C GLU A 37 3.22 4.64 11.14
N LEU A 38 4.53 4.58 11.00
CA LEU A 38 5.42 4.00 11.99
C LEU A 38 5.64 4.97 13.17
N PRO A 39 5.72 4.48 14.42
CA PRO A 39 6.15 5.30 15.54
C PRO A 39 7.63 5.71 15.40
N GLU A 40 8.02 6.83 16.01
CA GLU A 40 9.34 7.48 15.87
C GLU A 40 10.55 6.55 16.12
N ASN A 41 10.39 5.52 16.95
CA ASN A 41 11.46 4.56 17.26
C ASN A 41 11.25 3.18 16.62
N HIS A 42 10.43 3.08 15.57
CA HIS A 42 10.16 1.79 14.94
C HIS A 42 11.43 1.19 14.32
N PRO A 43 11.74 -0.11 14.55
CA PRO A 43 12.96 -0.74 14.03
C PRO A 43 13.14 -0.59 12.52
N TRP A 44 12.05 -0.69 11.74
CA TRP A 44 12.07 -0.53 10.29
C TRP A 44 12.53 0.86 9.81
N LEU A 45 12.48 1.91 10.65
CA LEU A 45 13.01 3.22 10.28
C LEU A 45 14.55 3.26 10.21
N LYS A 46 15.23 2.21 10.68
CA LYS A 46 16.69 2.07 10.61
C LYS A 46 17.16 1.48 9.27
N GLU A 47 16.24 0.94 8.48
CA GLU A 47 16.56 0.35 7.18
C GLU A 47 16.82 1.45 6.14
N GLU A 48 17.98 1.37 5.48
CA GLU A 48 18.38 2.39 4.49
C GLU A 48 17.54 2.30 3.19
N ASP A 49 17.07 1.09 2.85
CA ASP A 49 16.31 0.84 1.63
C ASP A 49 15.15 -0.12 1.88
N LEU A 50 13.97 0.45 2.16
CA LEU A 50 12.75 -0.33 2.38
C LEU A 50 12.26 -1.06 1.13
N GLN A 51 12.77 -0.73 -0.07
CA GLN A 51 12.39 -1.44 -1.30
C GLN A 51 12.93 -2.88 -1.33
N PHE A 52 14.04 -3.15 -0.64
CA PHE A 52 14.62 -4.48 -0.52
C PHE A 52 14.33 -5.14 0.84
N PHE A 53 13.45 -4.55 1.62
CA PHE A 53 13.11 -5.04 2.95
C PHE A 53 12.23 -6.29 2.85
N ASP A 54 12.81 -7.43 3.18
CA ASP A 54 12.20 -8.77 3.06
C ASP A 54 11.48 -9.23 4.33
N ASP A 55 11.67 -8.54 5.45
CA ASP A 55 10.97 -8.77 6.72
C ASP A 55 9.50 -8.30 6.70
N VAL A 56 9.03 -7.76 5.58
CA VAL A 56 7.63 -7.35 5.38
C VAL A 56 6.98 -8.15 4.26
N GLU A 57 5.87 -8.80 4.59
CA GLU A 57 4.98 -9.44 3.64
C GLU A 57 3.84 -8.48 3.30
N ALA A 58 3.97 -7.78 2.18
CA ALA A 58 2.92 -6.98 1.56
C ALA A 58 2.87 -7.27 0.05
N HIS A 59 1.68 -7.23 -0.55
CA HIS A 59 1.52 -7.36 -2.00
C HIS A 59 2.44 -6.40 -2.74
N GLY A 60 3.32 -6.95 -3.57
CA GLY A 60 4.30 -6.17 -4.34
C GLY A 60 5.45 -5.56 -3.53
N GLY A 61 5.49 -5.78 -2.21
CA GLY A 61 6.47 -5.21 -1.30
C GLY A 61 6.16 -3.77 -0.90
N LEU A 62 7.08 -3.14 -0.17
CA LEU A 62 6.98 -1.72 0.15
C LEU A 62 7.42 -0.88 -1.06
N THR A 63 6.54 0.01 -1.52
CA THR A 63 6.77 0.87 -2.68
C THR A 63 6.75 2.36 -2.34
N TYR A 64 6.48 2.70 -1.09
CA TYR A 64 6.52 4.08 -0.59
C TYR A 64 7.22 4.15 0.76
N HIS A 65 8.08 5.17 0.93
CA HIS A 65 8.69 5.54 2.19
C HIS A 65 8.94 7.06 2.24
N GLU A 66 8.33 7.75 3.19
CA GLU A 66 8.63 9.15 3.48
C GLU A 66 8.44 9.44 4.97
N GLY A 67 9.54 9.81 5.65
CA GLY A 67 9.51 10.07 7.09
C GLY A 67 9.10 8.82 7.85
N HIS A 68 7.91 8.84 8.46
CA HIS A 68 7.35 7.71 9.20
C HIS A 68 6.30 6.93 8.40
N ILE A 69 6.00 7.37 7.18
CA ILE A 69 4.95 6.76 6.36
C ILE A 69 5.58 5.74 5.43
N ILE A 70 5.08 4.52 5.49
CA ILE A 70 5.44 3.45 4.56
C ILE A 70 4.17 2.89 3.91
N GLY A 71 4.30 2.32 2.71
CA GLY A 71 3.14 1.78 2.01
C GLY A 71 3.48 0.91 0.82
N PHE A 72 2.43 0.36 0.24
CA PHE A 72 2.44 -0.50 -0.95
C PHE A 72 1.40 0.00 -1.96
N ASP A 73 1.60 -0.35 -3.23
CA ASP A 73 0.62 -0.14 -4.28
C ASP A 73 0.08 -1.47 -4.83
N THR A 74 -1.03 -1.39 -5.56
CA THR A 74 -1.68 -2.58 -6.15
C THR A 74 -1.64 -2.54 -7.67
N ASN A 75 -0.54 -2.01 -8.23
CA ASN A 75 -0.34 -1.88 -9.67
C ASN A 75 0.89 -2.67 -10.13
N HIS A 76 0.95 -3.96 -9.76
CA HIS A 76 2.01 -4.88 -10.09
C HIS A 76 1.62 -5.83 -11.24
N ALA A 77 2.58 -6.65 -11.68
CA ALA A 77 2.33 -7.65 -12.73
C ALA A 77 1.26 -8.66 -12.26
N GLY A 78 0.11 -8.68 -12.93
CA GLY A 78 -1.04 -9.49 -12.56
C GLY A 78 -2.24 -8.68 -12.04
N ASP A 79 -2.03 -7.41 -11.70
CA ASP A 79 -3.08 -6.49 -11.28
C ASP A 79 -3.73 -5.78 -12.47
N CYS A 80 -4.94 -5.28 -12.24
CA CYS A 80 -5.67 -4.43 -13.15
C CYS A 80 -5.99 -3.07 -12.49
N PRO A 81 -5.95 -1.97 -13.26
CA PRO A 81 -6.39 -0.66 -12.79
C PRO A 81 -7.81 -0.68 -12.23
N HIS A 82 -8.02 0.04 -11.13
CA HIS A 82 -9.32 0.19 -10.52
C HIS A 82 -10.29 0.93 -11.47
N PRO A 83 -11.56 0.49 -11.62
CA PRO A 83 -12.50 1.12 -12.55
C PRO A 83 -12.76 2.60 -12.24
N GLU A 84 -12.65 2.99 -10.97
CA GLU A 84 -12.84 4.37 -10.51
C GLU A 84 -11.55 5.21 -10.53
N ALA A 85 -10.41 4.63 -10.91
CA ALA A 85 -9.15 5.37 -10.97
C ALA A 85 -9.16 6.41 -12.10
N GLU A 86 -8.46 7.53 -11.88
CA GLU A 86 -8.43 8.68 -12.80
C GLU A 86 -8.07 8.28 -14.23
N PHE A 87 -7.09 7.39 -14.40
CA PHE A 87 -6.59 6.97 -15.71
C PHE A 87 -7.17 5.64 -16.21
N SER A 88 -8.18 5.08 -15.55
CA SER A 88 -8.83 3.81 -15.96
C SER A 88 -9.42 3.88 -17.38
N GLY A 89 -9.92 5.05 -17.79
CA GLY A 89 -10.47 5.30 -19.12
C GLY A 89 -9.40 5.34 -20.24
N GLN A 90 -8.17 5.74 -19.93
CA GLN A 90 -7.07 5.82 -20.90
C GLN A 90 -6.49 4.42 -21.23
N ILE A 91 -6.71 3.45 -20.35
CA ILE A 91 -6.29 2.06 -20.50
C ILE A 91 -7.20 1.30 -21.49
N LYS A 92 -8.48 1.69 -21.60
CA LYS A 92 -9.42 1.15 -22.59
C LYS A 92 -9.03 1.44 -24.04
N THR A 93 -8.16 2.43 -24.27
CA THR A 93 -7.64 2.79 -25.60
C THR A 93 -6.35 2.06 -26.00
N PHE A 94 -5.79 1.23 -25.12
CA PHE A 94 -4.64 0.37 -25.44
C PHE A 94 -5.10 -1.10 -25.59
N PRO A 95 -5.45 -1.56 -26.81
CA PRO A 95 -5.91 -2.93 -27.03
C PRO A 95 -4.85 -4.02 -26.75
N ASN A 96 -3.62 -3.64 -26.36
CA ASN A 96 -2.49 -4.54 -26.15
C ASN A 96 -2.07 -4.72 -24.68
N ILE A 97 -2.83 -4.22 -23.69
CA ILE A 97 -2.50 -4.50 -22.26
C ILE A 97 -2.80 -5.96 -21.87
N SER A 98 -3.47 -6.75 -22.75
CA SER A 98 -3.47 -8.21 -22.65
C SER A 98 -2.08 -8.86 -22.79
N PHE A 99 -1.01 -8.13 -23.13
CA PHE A 99 0.33 -8.72 -23.27
C PHE A 99 1.12 -8.84 -21.95
N PHE A 100 0.79 -8.07 -20.90
CA PHE A 100 1.40 -8.26 -19.57
C PHE A 100 0.60 -9.24 -18.68
N SER A 101 -0.68 -9.49 -18.99
CA SER A 101 -1.51 -10.53 -18.35
C SER A 101 -1.38 -11.92 -19.03
N GLY A 102 -0.26 -12.18 -19.70
CA GLY A 102 -0.07 -13.24 -20.71
C GLY A 102 -0.06 -14.70 -20.24
N PHE A 103 -0.51 -15.04 -19.04
CA PHE A 103 -0.66 -16.44 -18.61
C PHE A 103 -2.00 -16.68 -17.92
N ALA A 104 -3.05 -16.90 -18.72
CA ALA A 104 -4.23 -17.73 -18.38
C ALA A 104 -4.92 -17.50 -17.01
N GLY A 105 -4.90 -16.28 -16.47
CA GLY A 105 -5.54 -15.93 -15.19
C GLY A 105 -6.26 -14.59 -15.28
N ILE A 106 -7.39 -14.48 -14.59
CA ILE A 106 -8.15 -13.22 -14.46
C ILE A 106 -7.24 -12.22 -13.74
N ALA A 107 -6.89 -11.11 -14.38
CA ALA A 107 -6.14 -10.04 -13.74
C ALA A 107 -6.94 -9.44 -12.56
N HIS A 108 -6.27 -9.18 -11.43
CA HIS A 108 -6.92 -8.82 -10.16
C HIS A 108 -7.21 -7.32 -10.11
N ILE A 109 -8.49 -6.95 -10.01
CA ILE A 109 -8.89 -5.59 -9.63
C ILE A 109 -9.10 -5.55 -8.12
N TRP A 110 -8.21 -4.86 -7.41
CA TRP A 110 -8.28 -4.74 -5.96
C TRP A 110 -9.47 -3.91 -5.50
N THR A 111 -10.23 -4.43 -4.54
CA THR A 111 -11.31 -3.71 -3.87
C THR A 111 -10.79 -2.90 -2.70
N TRP A 112 -11.56 -1.90 -2.25
CA TRP A 112 -11.22 -1.13 -1.05
C TRP A 112 -11.05 -2.03 0.17
N GLU A 113 -11.94 -3.01 0.32
CA GLU A 113 -11.92 -3.94 1.45
C GLU A 113 -10.67 -4.85 1.43
N GLU A 114 -10.23 -5.29 0.26
CA GLU A 114 -8.97 -6.05 0.11
C GLU A 114 -7.76 -5.19 0.47
N VAL A 115 -7.68 -3.95 -0.03
CA VAL A 115 -6.54 -3.07 0.29
C VAL A 115 -6.55 -2.66 1.76
N GLU A 116 -7.72 -2.42 2.36
CA GLU A 116 -7.82 -2.19 3.80
C GLU A 116 -7.37 -3.43 4.60
N ALA A 117 -7.73 -4.65 4.17
CA ALA A 117 -7.29 -5.88 4.81
C ALA A 117 -5.78 -6.07 4.71
N GLU A 118 -5.18 -5.82 3.56
CA GLU A 118 -3.74 -5.88 3.36
C GLU A 118 -3.00 -4.81 4.19
N THR A 119 -3.55 -3.59 4.26
CA THR A 119 -3.02 -2.52 5.10
C THR A 119 -3.09 -2.89 6.60
N ARG A 120 -4.13 -3.61 7.04
CA ARG A 120 -4.18 -4.17 8.40
C ARG A 120 -3.09 -5.20 8.65
N ARG A 121 -2.80 -6.09 7.68
CA ARG A 121 -1.69 -7.06 7.82
C ARG A 121 -0.35 -6.36 7.93
N LEU A 122 -0.11 -5.31 7.15
CA LEU A 122 1.11 -4.50 7.26
C LEU A 122 1.22 -3.83 8.65
N ALA A 123 0.12 -3.24 9.14
CA ALA A 123 0.06 -2.65 10.47
C ALA A 123 0.27 -3.69 11.60
N GLU A 124 -0.24 -4.91 11.44
CA GLU A 124 0.00 -6.01 12.39
C GLU A 124 1.48 -6.40 12.45
N GLN A 125 2.13 -6.53 11.30
CA GLN A 125 3.56 -6.82 11.23
C GLN A 125 4.38 -5.73 11.95
N ALA A 126 4.12 -4.46 11.65
CA ALA A 126 4.78 -3.33 12.33
C ALA A 126 4.57 -3.39 13.85
N ALA A 127 3.31 -3.54 14.29
CA ALA A 127 2.98 -3.60 15.70
C ALA A 127 3.64 -4.80 16.42
N ASN A 128 3.85 -5.93 15.72
CA ASN A 128 4.52 -7.10 16.28
C ASN A 128 6.03 -6.87 16.39
N THR A 129 6.68 -6.34 15.35
CA THR A 129 8.11 -5.99 15.40
C THR A 129 8.41 -5.03 16.56
N LEU A 130 7.55 -4.03 16.78
CA LEU A 130 7.71 -3.09 17.90
C LEU A 130 7.64 -3.78 19.28
N LYS A 131 6.82 -4.82 19.43
CA LYS A 131 6.70 -5.59 20.68
C LYS A 131 7.88 -6.52 20.90
N GLU A 132 8.52 -6.98 19.84
CA GLU A 132 9.71 -7.85 19.89
C GLU A 132 10.97 -7.06 20.25
N ASP A 133 11.13 -5.84 19.71
CA ASP A 133 12.27 -4.95 20.02
C ASP A 133 12.28 -4.46 21.49
N GLN A 134 11.12 -4.51 22.16
CA GLN A 134 10.98 -4.10 23.57
C GLN A 134 11.23 -5.22 24.59
N GLN A 135 11.57 -6.44 24.15
CA GLN A 135 11.83 -7.61 25.00
C GLN A 135 13.33 -7.87 25.17
#